data_AF-A0A830E9F7-F1
#
_entry.id   AF-A0A830E9F7-F1
#
_cell.length_a   1.000
_cell.length_b   1.000
_cell.length_c   1.000
_cell.angle_alpha   90.00
_cell.angle_beta   90.00
_cell.angle_gamma   90.00
#
_symmetry.space_group_name_H-M   'P 1'
#
loop_
_entity.id
_entity.type
_entity.pdbx_description
1 polymer ?
#
loop_
_entity_poly.entity_id
_entity_poly.type
_entity_poly.pdbx_seq_one_letter_code
_entity_poly.pdbx_strand_id
1 'polypeptide(L)'
;MAQRSRATTDALLAPDVPTDTSETERLRAERDHRRHMFDQLATQFPDAGIVADGEGRLTHWNREQERFAGIDALGRPVHEATGTENKAGTLAETVARTGEAVRESDVRTIPQPDGKAAHCRAGGAGVTRRLPRFRTRAPAGGFRGSRPV
;
A
#
# COMPACT_ATOMS: atom_id res chain seq x y z
N MET A 1 1.54 41.72 2.93
CA MET A 1 0.55 40.64 2.79
C MET A 1 0.96 39.74 1.64
N ALA A 2 1.28 38.46 1.90
CA ALA A 2 1.69 37.51 0.87
C ALA A 2 0.90 36.21 1.04
N GLN A 3 -0.31 36.18 0.49
CA GLN A 3 -1.09 34.96 0.31
C GLN A 3 -0.57 34.28 -0.97
N ARG A 4 0.56 33.56 -0.87
CA ARG A 4 0.99 32.69 -1.97
C ARG A 4 -0.02 31.55 -2.13
N SER A 5 -0.49 31.40 -3.36
CA SER A 5 -1.43 30.40 -3.85
C SER A 5 -1.28 29.02 -3.18
N ARG A 6 -2.28 28.64 -2.38
CA ARG A 6 -2.53 27.24 -1.99
C ARG A 6 -3.54 26.54 -2.92
N ALA A 7 -4.09 27.24 -3.91
CA ALA A 7 -5.22 26.76 -4.71
C ALA A 7 -4.82 25.94 -5.95
N THR A 8 -3.54 25.92 -6.34
CA THR A 8 -3.17 25.41 -7.67
C THR A 8 -2.89 23.89 -7.70
N THR A 9 -2.54 23.23 -6.59
CA THR A 9 -2.19 21.80 -6.63
C THR A 9 -3.42 20.88 -6.53
N ASP A 10 -4.45 21.27 -5.79
CA ASP A 10 -5.64 20.43 -5.58
C ASP A 10 -6.51 20.34 -6.84
N ALA A 11 -6.48 21.37 -7.69
CA ALA A 11 -7.25 21.45 -8.92
C ALA A 11 -6.68 20.62 -10.09
N LEU A 12 -5.39 20.25 -10.06
CA LEU A 12 -4.74 19.57 -11.20
C LEU A 12 -5.06 18.07 -11.30
N LEU A 13 -5.61 17.47 -10.24
CA LEU A 13 -5.94 16.04 -10.15
C LEU A 13 -7.37 15.80 -9.65
N ALA A 14 -8.21 16.84 -9.65
CA ALA A 14 -9.63 16.73 -9.34
C ALA A 14 -10.39 16.36 -10.63
N PRO A 15 -11.47 15.56 -10.53
CA PRO A 15 -12.35 15.37 -11.67
C PRO A 15 -12.97 16.71 -12.08
N ASP A 16 -13.19 16.87 -13.39
CA ASP A 16 -13.99 17.96 -13.90
C ASP A 16 -15.47 17.67 -13.62
N VAL A 17 -16.03 18.36 -12.63
CA VAL A 17 -17.44 18.22 -12.21
C VAL A 17 -18.11 19.60 -12.18
N PRO A 18 -19.34 19.72 -12.71
CA PRO A 18 -20.10 20.97 -12.68
C PRO A 18 -20.27 21.54 -11.27
N THR A 19 -20.18 22.86 -11.14
CA THR A 19 -20.25 23.58 -9.85
C THR A 19 -21.59 23.41 -9.12
N ASP A 20 -22.66 23.06 -9.83
CA ASP A 20 -24.01 22.79 -9.30
C ASP A 20 -24.22 21.34 -8.84
N THR A 21 -23.20 20.49 -8.98
CA THR A 21 -23.23 19.09 -8.52
C THR A 21 -23.39 19.03 -7.00
N SER A 22 -24.27 18.13 -6.51
CA SER A 22 -24.44 17.95 -5.07
C SER A 22 -23.13 17.51 -4.39
N GLU A 23 -22.96 17.84 -3.11
CA GLU A 23 -21.75 17.46 -2.37
C GLU A 23 -21.49 15.95 -2.38
N THR A 24 -22.55 15.14 -2.28
CA THR A 24 -22.45 13.67 -2.30
C THR A 24 -21.97 13.16 -3.66
N GLU A 25 -22.48 13.72 -4.75
CA GLU A 25 -22.06 13.35 -6.11
C GLU A 25 -20.64 13.80 -6.40
N ARG A 26 -20.26 15.01 -5.98
CA ARG A 26 -18.90 15.53 -6.08
C ARG A 26 -17.89 14.62 -5.39
N LEU A 27 -18.18 14.18 -4.16
CA LEU A 27 -17.32 13.27 -3.41
C LEU A 27 -17.20 11.88 -4.06
N ARG A 28 -18.29 11.38 -4.67
CA ARG A 28 -18.25 10.12 -5.44
C ARG A 28 -17.38 10.26 -6.68
N ALA A 29 -17.55 11.33 -7.44
CA ALA A 29 -16.73 11.62 -8.62
C ALA A 29 -15.25 11.73 -8.23
N GLU A 30 -14.92 12.42 -7.14
CA GLU A 30 -13.56 12.58 -6.64
C GLU A 30 -12.93 11.24 -6.23
N ARG A 31 -13.68 10.40 -5.50
CA ARG A 31 -13.27 9.05 -5.15
C ARG A 31 -13.02 8.19 -6.39
N ASP A 32 -13.94 8.19 -7.33
CA ASP A 32 -13.88 7.35 -8.52
C ASP A 32 -12.77 7.79 -9.47
N HIS A 33 -12.55 9.10 -9.61
CA HIS A 33 -11.44 9.66 -10.36
C HIS A 33 -10.08 9.29 -9.75
N ARG A 34 -9.92 9.44 -8.43
CA ARG A 34 -8.69 9.02 -7.75
C ARG A 34 -8.44 7.52 -7.88
N ARG A 35 -9.47 6.69 -7.70
CA ARG A 35 -9.37 5.24 -7.89
C ARG A 35 -8.91 4.94 -9.31
N HIS A 36 -9.56 5.52 -10.30
CA HIS A 36 -9.22 5.30 -11.71
C HIS A 36 -7.77 5.69 -12.03
N MET A 37 -7.31 6.87 -11.60
CA MET A 37 -5.92 7.29 -11.81
C MET A 37 -4.93 6.34 -11.13
N PHE A 38 -5.22 5.90 -9.90
CA PHE A 38 -4.38 4.94 -9.21
C PHE A 38 -4.32 3.59 -9.94
N ASP A 39 -5.48 3.05 -10.35
CA ASP A 39 -5.58 1.79 -11.07
C ASP A 39 -4.78 1.85 -12.38
N GLN A 40 -4.85 2.97 -13.11
CA GLN A 40 -4.05 3.21 -14.32
C GLN A 40 -2.55 3.24 -14.01
N LEU A 41 -2.13 4.01 -13.00
CA LEU A 41 -0.73 4.11 -12.60
C LEU A 41 -0.16 2.75 -12.17
N ALA A 42 -0.88 2.01 -11.34
CA ALA A 42 -0.46 0.69 -10.88
C ALA A 42 -0.36 -0.31 -12.05
N THR A 43 -1.31 -0.25 -13.00
CA THR A 43 -1.31 -1.13 -14.18
C THR A 43 -0.19 -0.82 -15.16
N GLN A 44 0.11 0.47 -15.37
CA GLN A 44 1.07 0.94 -16.38
C GLN A 44 2.48 1.17 -15.82
N PHE A 45 2.70 0.91 -14.52
CA PHE A 45 4.01 1.10 -13.90
C PHE A 45 5.08 0.28 -14.65
N PRO A 46 6.22 0.89 -15.02
CA PRO A 46 7.18 0.26 -15.95
C PRO A 46 8.00 -0.87 -15.32
N ASP A 47 8.01 -0.95 -13.99
CA ASP A 47 8.69 -2.01 -13.25
C ASP A 47 7.68 -2.98 -12.62
N ALA A 48 8.15 -4.17 -12.25
CA ALA A 48 7.35 -5.16 -11.54
C ALA A 48 6.76 -4.59 -10.24
N GLY A 49 5.44 -4.53 -10.16
CA GLY A 49 4.71 -3.85 -9.09
C GLY A 49 3.52 -4.66 -8.56
N ILE A 50 3.36 -4.64 -7.24
CA ILE A 50 2.23 -5.24 -6.54
C ILE A 50 1.63 -4.24 -5.55
N VAL A 51 0.32 -4.33 -5.32
CA VAL A 51 -0.37 -3.57 -4.28
C VAL A 51 -1.18 -4.53 -3.43
N ALA A 52 -1.09 -4.37 -2.12
CA ALA A 52 -1.89 -5.14 -1.17
C ALA A 52 -2.84 -4.23 -0.39
N ASP A 53 -4.01 -4.76 -0.03
CA ASP A 53 -4.92 -4.09 0.88
C ASP A 53 -4.48 -4.21 2.36
N GLY A 54 -5.29 -3.64 3.26
CA GLY A 54 -5.02 -3.67 4.71
C GLY A 54 -5.12 -5.05 5.35
N GLU A 55 -5.64 -6.06 4.63
CA GLU A 55 -5.70 -7.46 5.07
C GLU A 55 -4.54 -8.29 4.51
N GLY A 56 -3.67 -7.68 3.71
CA GLY A 56 -2.53 -8.35 3.09
C GLY A 56 -2.91 -9.19 1.87
N ARG A 57 -4.01 -8.86 1.18
CA ARG A 57 -4.38 -9.48 -0.10
C ARG A 57 -3.96 -8.61 -1.28
N LEU A 58 -3.48 -9.26 -2.34
CA LEU A 58 -3.08 -8.58 -3.56
C LEU A 58 -4.29 -7.98 -4.29
N THR A 59 -4.30 -6.66 -4.45
CA THR A 59 -5.32 -5.91 -5.20
C THR A 59 -4.84 -5.48 -6.57
N HIS A 60 -3.53 -5.39 -6.78
CA HIS A 60 -2.92 -5.12 -8.07
C HIS A 60 -1.70 -6.01 -8.28
N TRP A 61 -1.58 -6.49 -9.51
CA TRP A 61 -0.48 -7.30 -10.01
C TRP A 61 -0.25 -6.88 -11.45
N ASN A 62 0.75 -6.02 -11.69
CA ASN A 62 0.92 -5.45 -13.02
C ASN A 62 1.55 -6.46 -13.99
N ARG A 63 1.50 -6.14 -15.28
CA ARG A 63 2.00 -7.02 -16.34
C ARG A 63 3.49 -7.35 -16.18
N GLU A 64 4.29 -6.39 -15.75
CA GLU A 64 5.73 -6.61 -15.56
C GLU A 64 6.00 -7.54 -14.38
N GLN A 65 5.18 -7.49 -13.32
CA GLN A 65 5.22 -8.46 -12.23
C GLN A 65 4.81 -9.85 -12.71
N GLU A 66 3.76 -9.98 -13.51
CA GLU A 66 3.34 -11.27 -14.07
C GLU A 66 4.45 -11.90 -14.93
N ARG A 67 5.10 -11.10 -15.77
CA ARG A 67 6.25 -11.52 -16.58
C ARG A 67 7.45 -11.92 -15.72
N PHE A 68 7.70 -11.15 -14.66
CA PHE A 68 8.82 -11.38 -13.75
C PHE A 68 8.61 -12.62 -12.87
N ALA A 69 7.40 -12.86 -12.39
CA ALA A 69 7.08 -14.01 -11.54
C ALA A 69 6.69 -15.26 -12.33
N GLY A 70 6.24 -15.09 -13.57
CA GLY A 70 5.71 -16.17 -14.42
C GLY A 70 4.31 -16.65 -14.02
N ILE A 71 3.63 -15.94 -13.13
CA ILE A 71 2.29 -16.28 -12.63
C ILE A 71 1.45 -15.01 -12.40
N ASP A 72 0.12 -15.18 -12.41
CA ASP A 72 -0.82 -14.22 -11.83
C ASP A 72 -1.20 -14.66 -10.41
N ALA A 73 -1.16 -13.71 -9.48
CA ALA A 73 -1.48 -13.95 -8.08
C ALA A 73 -2.50 -12.94 -7.51
N LEU A 74 -3.26 -12.26 -8.37
CA LEU A 74 -4.28 -11.31 -7.94
C LEU A 74 -5.26 -11.95 -6.93
N GLY A 75 -5.60 -11.23 -5.86
CA GLY A 75 -6.48 -11.68 -4.77
C GLY A 75 -5.84 -12.61 -3.73
N ARG A 76 -4.66 -13.18 -4.02
CA ARG A 76 -3.96 -14.08 -3.11
C ARG A 76 -3.29 -13.31 -1.95
N PRO A 77 -3.06 -13.95 -0.80
CA PRO A 77 -2.25 -13.37 0.26
C PRO A 77 -0.82 -13.07 -0.20
N VAL A 78 -0.28 -11.91 0.19
CA VAL A 78 1.05 -11.45 -0.27
C VAL A 78 2.16 -12.44 0.09
N HIS A 79 2.09 -13.06 1.27
CA HIS A 79 3.12 -14.00 1.73
C HIS A 79 3.19 -15.29 0.90
N GLU A 80 2.07 -15.73 0.33
CA GLU A 80 2.03 -16.89 -0.58
C GLU A 80 2.59 -16.56 -1.97
N ALA A 81 2.37 -15.32 -2.43
CA ALA A 81 2.72 -14.92 -3.78
C ALA A 81 4.18 -14.44 -3.93
N THR A 82 4.76 -13.87 -2.87
CA THR A 82 6.08 -13.22 -2.94
C THR A 82 7.21 -14.02 -2.28
N GLY A 83 6.85 -15.10 -1.55
CA GLY A 83 7.79 -15.88 -0.77
C GLY A 83 8.35 -15.10 0.43
N THR A 84 8.46 -15.75 1.58
CA THR A 84 9.04 -15.17 2.80
C THR A 84 10.31 -15.89 3.24
N GLU A 85 10.91 -16.72 2.39
CA GLU A 85 12.10 -17.50 2.75
C GLU A 85 13.17 -16.57 3.36
N ASN A 86 13.47 -16.85 4.64
CA ASN A 86 14.42 -16.12 5.50
C ASN A 86 13.98 -14.74 6.03
N LYS A 87 12.68 -14.38 6.05
CA LYS A 87 12.19 -13.13 6.67
C LYS A 87 11.01 -13.35 7.61
N ALA A 88 10.92 -12.49 8.65
CA ALA A 88 9.86 -12.54 9.67
C ALA A 88 8.46 -12.12 9.16
N GLY A 89 8.33 -11.74 7.89
CA GLY A 89 7.08 -11.29 7.28
C GLY A 89 7.31 -10.62 5.91
N THR A 90 6.24 -10.13 5.30
CA THR A 90 6.31 -9.46 3.99
C THR A 90 6.71 -7.98 4.13
N LEU A 91 7.17 -7.37 3.03
CA LEU A 91 7.43 -5.91 3.01
C LEU A 91 6.13 -5.13 3.24
N ALA A 92 5.01 -5.59 2.66
CA ALA A 92 3.70 -4.99 2.84
C ALA A 92 3.28 -4.98 4.32
N GLU A 93 3.44 -6.09 5.04
CA GLU A 93 3.17 -6.17 6.48
C GLU A 93 4.06 -5.24 7.29
N THR A 94 5.36 -5.17 6.93
CA THR A 94 6.30 -4.29 7.63
C THR A 94 5.90 -2.84 7.48
N VAL A 95 5.64 -2.39 6.24
CA VAL A 95 5.18 -1.04 5.93
C VAL A 95 3.84 -0.74 6.60
N ALA A 96 2.89 -1.69 6.59
CA ALA A 96 1.59 -1.51 7.24
C ALA A 96 1.71 -1.35 8.76
N ARG A 97 2.66 -2.07 9.38
CA ARG A 97 2.91 -2.02 10.83
C ARG A 97 3.67 -0.77 11.26
N THR A 98 4.72 -0.37 10.54
CA THR A 98 5.59 0.75 10.92
C THR A 98 5.13 2.08 10.35
N GLY A 99 4.42 2.07 9.22
CA GLY A 99 4.11 3.26 8.43
C GLY A 99 5.32 3.81 7.65
N GLU A 100 6.46 3.12 7.70
CA GLU A 100 7.69 3.56 7.06
C GLU A 100 7.92 2.83 5.75
N ALA A 101 8.43 3.55 4.74
CA ALA A 101 8.87 2.92 3.51
C ALA A 101 10.10 2.04 3.78
N VAL A 102 10.09 0.84 3.20
CA VAL A 102 11.18 -0.13 3.35
C VAL A 102 11.83 -0.34 2.00
N ARG A 103 13.16 -0.30 1.96
CA ARG A 103 13.96 -0.70 0.82
C ARG A 103 14.94 -1.77 1.28
N GLU A 104 14.94 -2.91 0.61
CA GLU A 104 15.88 -3.97 0.95
C GLU A 104 17.28 -3.62 0.45
N SER A 105 18.29 -3.99 1.23
CA SER A 105 19.69 -3.98 0.79
C SER A 105 20.01 -5.22 -0.05
N ASP A 106 19.37 -6.34 0.28
CA ASP A 106 19.72 -7.65 -0.25
C ASP A 106 18.89 -7.97 -1.49
N VAL A 107 19.45 -8.85 -2.33
CA VAL A 107 18.78 -9.35 -3.52
C VAL A 107 18.01 -10.61 -3.15
N ARG A 108 16.73 -10.65 -3.49
CA ARG A 108 15.88 -11.83 -3.42
C ARG A 108 16.06 -12.68 -4.66
N THR A 109 15.92 -13.98 -4.49
CA THR A 109 15.82 -14.96 -5.57
C THR A 109 14.42 -15.53 -5.56
N ILE A 110 13.71 -15.40 -6.68
CA ILE A 110 12.32 -15.81 -6.83
C ILE A 110 12.30 -16.94 -7.86
N PRO A 111 11.94 -18.17 -7.46
CA PRO A 111 11.85 -19.29 -8.40
C PRO A 111 10.71 -19.06 -9.39
N GLN A 112 10.95 -19.38 -10.65
CA GLN A 112 9.97 -19.29 -11.73
C GLN A 112 9.47 -20.70 -12.11
N PRO A 113 8.23 -20.83 -12.63
CA PRO A 113 7.67 -22.13 -13.04
C PRO A 113 8.47 -22.85 -14.13
N ASP A 114 9.27 -22.13 -14.92
CA ASP A 114 10.12 -22.68 -15.98
C ASP A 114 11.45 -23.28 -15.45
N GLY A 115 11.62 -23.36 -14.13
CA GLY A 115 12.81 -23.87 -13.46
C GLY A 115 13.96 -22.87 -13.35
N LYS A 116 13.79 -21.63 -13.82
CA LYS A 116 14.76 -20.55 -13.61
C LYS A 116 14.48 -19.83 -12.30
N ALA A 117 15.32 -18.85 -12.00
CA ALA A 117 15.09 -17.92 -10.91
C ALA A 117 15.31 -16.48 -11.38
N ALA A 118 14.44 -15.60 -10.88
CA ALA A 118 14.55 -14.16 -11.07
C ALA A 118 15.20 -13.52 -9.84
N HIS A 119 16.06 -12.54 -10.05
CA HIS A 119 16.74 -11.83 -8.98
C HIS A 119 16.26 -10.39 -8.92
N CYS A 120 15.79 -9.94 -7.75
CA CYS A 120 15.34 -8.56 -7.58
C CYS A 120 15.68 -8.01 -6.19
N ARG A 121 15.81 -6.69 -6.12
CA ARG A 121 15.79 -5.96 -4.85
C ARG A 121 14.41 -5.36 -4.69
N ALA A 122 13.71 -5.73 -3.63
CA ALA A 122 12.35 -5.26 -3.40
C ALA A 122 12.33 -4.00 -2.51
N GLY A 123 11.28 -3.21 -2.68
CA GLY A 123 10.95 -2.08 -1.81
C GLY A 123 9.45 -1.95 -1.68
N GLY A 124 8.99 -1.23 -0.66
CA GLY A 124 7.57 -1.02 -0.41
C GLY A 124 7.33 0.33 0.28
N ALA A 125 6.20 0.94 -0.03
CA ALA A 125 5.73 2.17 0.59
C ALA A 125 4.21 2.13 0.72
N GLY A 126 3.68 2.89 1.69
CA GLY A 126 2.24 3.03 1.86
C GLY A 126 1.64 3.93 0.79
N VAL A 127 0.56 3.48 0.14
CA VAL A 127 -0.15 4.23 -0.91
C VAL A 127 -1.04 5.33 -0.32
N THR A 128 -1.55 5.13 0.89
CA THR A 128 -2.30 6.15 1.62
C THR A 128 -1.43 6.71 2.73
N ARG A 129 -1.36 8.04 2.85
CA ARG A 129 -0.87 8.69 4.06
C ARG A 129 -1.92 8.55 5.15
N ARG A 130 -2.11 7.34 5.69
CA ARG A 130 -2.78 7.19 6.98
C ARG A 130 -1.85 7.82 8.02
N LEU A 131 -2.22 9.00 8.51
CA LEU A 131 -1.79 9.40 9.86
C LEU A 131 -2.14 8.21 10.78
N PRO A 132 -1.19 7.71 11.58
CA PRO A 132 -1.49 6.60 12.47
C PRO A 132 -2.61 7.05 13.42
N ARG A 133 -3.81 6.50 13.23
CA ARG A 133 -4.83 6.50 14.28
C ARG A 133 -4.35 5.51 15.32
N PHE A 134 -3.45 5.95 16.19
CA PHE A 134 -3.22 5.26 17.44
C PHE A 134 -4.55 5.28 18.20
N ARG A 135 -5.23 4.13 18.24
CA ARG A 135 -5.92 3.77 19.47
C ARG A 135 -4.81 3.64 20.49
N THR A 136 -4.56 4.70 21.25
CA THR A 136 -3.86 4.62 22.52
C THR A 136 -4.58 3.55 23.33
N ARG A 137 -4.01 2.34 23.36
CA ARG A 137 -4.33 1.39 24.39
C ARG A 137 -3.84 2.06 25.67
N ALA A 138 -4.78 2.49 26.50
CA ALA A 138 -4.49 3.09 27.79
C ALA A 138 -3.45 2.22 28.52
N PRO A 139 -2.46 2.81 29.22
CA PRO A 139 -1.56 2.03 30.05
C PRO A 139 -2.41 1.25 31.05
N ALA A 140 -2.17 -0.05 31.14
CA ALA A 140 -2.78 -0.90 32.14
C ALA A 140 -2.53 -0.28 33.53
N GLY A 141 -3.60 0.31 34.08
CA GLY A 141 -3.62 0.88 35.42
C GLY A 141 -3.23 -0.20 36.41
N GLY A 142 -2.34 0.16 37.33
CA GLY A 142 -1.75 -0.73 38.31
C GLY A 142 -2.79 -1.45 39.16
N PHE A 143 -2.56 -2.75 39.33
CA PHE A 143 -3.18 -3.51 40.39
C PHE A 143 -2.22 -3.57 41.57
N ARG A 144 -2.46 -2.72 42.58
CA ARG A 144 -1.86 -2.87 43.92
C ARG A 144 -2.47 -4.12 44.56
N GLY A 145 -1.68 -5.19 44.65
CA GLY A 145 -1.98 -6.33 45.50
C GLY A 145 -1.73 -5.98 46.96
N SER A 146 -2.81 -5.68 47.67
CA SER A 146 -2.88 -5.57 49.13
C SER A 146 -2.56 -6.93 49.78
N ARG A 147 -1.63 -6.94 50.74
CA ARG A 147 -1.54 -8.02 51.75
C ARG A 147 -2.72 -7.89 52.74
N PRO A 148 -3.24 -9.00 53.25
CA PRO A 148 -3.62 -9.07 54.66
C PRO A 148 -2.91 -10.25 55.36
N VAL A 149 -2.14 -9.91 56.40
CA VAL A 149 -2.30 -10.27 57.83
C VAL A 149 -1.89 -11.70 58.12
#